data_AF-A0A0C3A9Z0-F1
#
_entry.id   AF-A0A0C3A9Z0-F1
#
_cell.length_a   1.000
_cell.length_b   1.000
_cell.length_c   1.000
_cell.angle_alpha   90.00
_cell.angle_beta   90.00
_cell.angle_gamma   90.00
#
_symmetry.space_group_name_H-M   'P 1'
#
loop_
_entity.id
_entity.type
_entity.pdbx_description
1 polymer ?
#
loop_
_entity_poly.entity_id
_entity_poly.type
_entity_poly.pdbx_seq_one_letter_code
_entity_poly.pdbx_strand_id
1 'polypeptide(L)' 'IDGGGARGLSQLEIMSNIVHRLNWGSDLNDSEAMLPYQHFDLIGGSGTGGLIAIMLAKLRMSTDEAADEFCTIIENVF' A
#
# COMPACT_ATOMS: atom_id res chain seq x y z
N ILE A 1 1.45 -0.60 -9.98
CA ILE A 1 1.24 0.70 -9.29
C ILE A 1 1.94 1.76 -10.12
N ASP A 2 1.21 2.72 -10.65
CA ASP A 2 1.71 3.63 -11.68
C ASP A 2 2.22 4.93 -11.07
N GLY A 3 3.12 5.61 -11.77
CA GLY A 3 3.66 6.89 -11.34
C GLY A 3 2.62 8.01 -11.48
N GLY A 4 2.58 8.94 -10.53
CA GLY A 4 1.62 10.04 -10.57
C GLY A 4 1.83 11.17 -9.56
N GLY A 5 2.98 11.22 -8.88
CA GLY A 5 3.21 12.20 -7.80
C GLY A 5 2.28 11.95 -6.62
N ALA A 6 1.70 13.03 -6.08
CA ALA A 6 0.71 13.01 -5.00
C ALA A 6 -0.52 12.13 -5.30
N ARG A 7 -0.84 11.90 -6.58
CA ARG A 7 -1.95 10.99 -6.99
C ARG A 7 -1.68 9.53 -6.62
N GLY A 8 -0.49 9.18 -6.13
CA GLY A 8 -0.21 7.86 -5.56
C GLY A 8 -1.11 7.52 -4.37
N LEU A 9 -1.60 8.52 -3.63
CA LEU A 9 -2.53 8.30 -2.50
C LEU A 9 -3.84 7.64 -2.93
N SER A 10 -4.38 7.96 -4.11
CA SER A 10 -5.59 7.30 -4.59
C SER A 10 -5.35 5.81 -4.91
N GLN A 11 -4.14 5.46 -5.34
CA GLN A 11 -3.78 4.08 -5.61
C GLN A 11 -3.60 3.29 -4.30
N LEU A 12 -3.07 3.92 -3.25
CA LEU A 12 -3.03 3.36 -1.90
C LEU A 12 -4.43 3.17 -1.31
N GLU A 13 -5.34 4.12 -1.50
CA GLU A 13 -6.75 3.99 -1.09
C GLU A 13 -7.46 2.82 -1.78
N ILE A 14 -7.22 2.66 -3.10
CA ILE A 14 -7.74 1.51 -3.84
C ILE A 14 -7.14 0.20 -3.30
N MET A 15 -5.83 0.18 -3.01
CA MET A 15 -5.17 -0.99 -2.44
C MET A 15 -5.72 -1.33 -1.04
N SER A 16 -5.95 -0.33 -0.19
CA SER A 16 -6.55 -0.49 1.15
C SER A 16 -7.92 -1.17 1.04
N ASN A 17 -8.77 -0.69 0.13
CA ASN A 17 -10.07 -1.30 -0.14
C ASN A 17 -9.97 -2.75 -0.65
N ILE A 18 -8.98 -3.07 -1.49
CA ILE A 18 -8.76 -4.44 -1.98
C ILE A 18 -8.35 -5.36 -0.82
N VAL A 19 -7.34 -4.96 -0.05
CA VAL A 19 -6.82 -5.76 1.09
C VAL A 19 -7.89 -5.94 2.16
N HIS A 20 -8.65 -4.90 2.47
CA HIS A 20 -9.78 -4.98 3.39
C HIS A 20 -10.80 -6.04 2.95
N ARG A 21 -11.17 -6.06 1.66
CA ARG A 21 -12.11 -7.07 1.13
C ARG A 21 -11.53 -8.49 1.11
N LEU A 22 -10.23 -8.64 0.85
CA LEU A 22 -9.56 -9.94 0.92
C LEU A 22 -9.54 -10.49 2.34
N ASN A 23 -9.31 -9.61 3.33
CA ASN A 23 -9.32 -9.98 4.75
C ASN A 23 -10.74 -10.21 5.29
N TRP A 24 -11.77 -9.58 4.73
CA TRP A 24 -13.16 -9.76 5.15
C TRP A 24 -13.66 -11.22 5.06
N GLY A 25 -13.16 -12.00 4.10
CA GLY A 25 -13.58 -13.39 3.87
C GLY A 25 -12.90 -14.42 4.79
N SER A 26 -11.94 -13.98 5.60
CA SER A 26 -11.22 -14.80 6.55
C SER A 26 -11.67 -14.39 7.95
N ASP A 27 -12.10 -15.32 8.81
CA ASP A 27 -12.52 -15.07 10.21
C ASP A 27 -11.36 -14.57 11.12
N LEU A 28 -10.47 -13.75 10.57
CA LEU A 28 -9.32 -13.15 11.21
C LEU A 28 -9.78 -11.87 11.92
N ASN A 29 -9.29 -11.67 13.14
CA ASN A 29 -9.48 -10.39 13.82
C ASN A 29 -8.60 -9.32 13.14
N ASP A 30 -8.87 -8.02 13.38
CA ASP A 30 -8.08 -6.92 12.81
C ASP A 30 -6.56 -7.05 13.10
N SER A 31 -6.19 -7.64 14.24
CA SER A 31 -4.78 -7.91 14.59
C SER A 31 -4.12 -9.02 13.78
N GLU A 32 -4.90 -9.81 13.03
CA GLU A 32 -4.46 -10.92 12.19
C GLU A 32 -4.66 -10.62 10.70
N ALA A 33 -5.16 -9.43 10.37
CA ALA A 33 -5.38 -9.00 9.00
C ALA A 33 -4.10 -9.14 8.19
N MET A 34 -4.17 -9.90 7.09
CA MET A 34 -3.02 -10.11 6.24
C MET A 34 -2.63 -8.82 5.52
N LEU A 35 -1.34 -8.56 5.48
CA LEU A 35 -0.73 -7.41 4.83
C LEU A 35 -0.64 -7.62 3.32
N PRO A 36 -0.47 -6.54 2.53
CA PRO A 36 -0.39 -6.62 1.07
C PRO A 36 0.62 -7.67 0.57
N TYR A 37 1.82 -7.75 1.17
CA TYR A 37 2.85 -8.70 0.73
C TYR A 37 2.48 -10.19 0.95
N GLN A 38 1.47 -10.47 1.76
CA GLN A 38 0.98 -11.83 2.02
C GLN A 38 -0.09 -12.25 1.00
N HIS A 39 -0.77 -11.28 0.38
CA HIS A 39 -1.81 -11.53 -0.63
C HIS A 39 -1.25 -11.61 -2.05
N PHE A 40 -0.16 -10.90 -2.34
CA PHE A 40 0.40 -10.77 -3.69
C PHE A 40 1.81 -11.35 -3.79
N ASP A 41 1.98 -12.34 -4.67
CA ASP A 41 3.30 -12.92 -4.98
C ASP A 41 4.27 -11.90 -5.61
N LEU A 42 3.71 -10.88 -6.29
CA LEU A 42 4.46 -9.82 -6.92
C LEU A 42 3.76 -8.48 -6.74
N ILE A 43 4.53 -7.49 -6.28
CA ILE A 43 4.11 -6.09 -6.22
C ILE A 43 5.13 -5.28 -7.03
N GLY A 44 4.65 -4.56 -8.04
CA GLY A 44 5.49 -3.75 -8.93
C GLY A 44 4.93 -2.35 -9.10
N GLY A 45 5.84 -1.40 -9.37
CA GLY A 45 5.44 -0.05 -9.71
C GLY A 45 6.52 0.78 -10.39
N SER A 46 6.10 1.94 -10.93
CA SER A 46 6.95 2.89 -11.66
C SER A 46 6.78 4.30 -11.09
N GLY A 47 7.83 5.13 -11.13
CA GLY A 47 7.82 6.48 -10.54
C GLY A 47 7.47 6.44 -9.05
N THR A 48 6.53 7.29 -8.60
CA THR A 48 6.03 7.25 -7.21
C THR A 48 5.36 5.93 -6.84
N GLY A 49 4.81 5.20 -7.82
CA GLY A 49 4.29 3.85 -7.61
C GLY A 49 5.38 2.83 -7.26
N GLY A 50 6.63 3.08 -7.65
CA GLY A 50 7.78 2.26 -7.25
C GLY A 50 8.12 2.41 -5.77
N LEU A 51 8.03 3.63 -5.23
CA LEU A 51 8.17 3.89 -3.79
C LEU A 51 7.08 3.15 -3.00
N ILE A 52 5.83 3.25 -3.44
CA ILE A 52 4.69 2.52 -2.85
C ILE A 52 4.94 1.00 -2.91
N ALA A 53 5.43 0.47 -4.04
CA ALA A 53 5.75 -0.95 -4.14
C ALA A 53 6.81 -1.40 -3.13
N ILE A 54 7.84 -0.58 -2.87
CA ILE A 54 8.85 -0.85 -1.85
C ILE A 54 8.24 -0.85 -0.44
N MET A 55 7.40 0.14 -0.12
CA MET A 55 6.72 0.23 1.18
C MET A 55 5.89 -1.02 1.49
N LEU A 56 5.03 -1.41 0.55
CA LEU A 56 4.11 -2.53 0.75
C LEU A 56 4.82 -3.89 0.72
N ALA A 57 5.79 -4.09 -0.19
CA ALA A 57 6.40 -5.40 -0.41
C ALA A 57 7.66 -5.64 0.41
N LYS A 58 8.57 -4.66 0.45
CA LYS A 58 9.88 -4.82 1.06
C LYS A 58 9.90 -4.38 2.52
N LEU A 59 9.26 -3.25 2.82
CA LEU A 59 9.11 -2.74 4.19
C LEU A 59 7.94 -3.40 4.91
N ARG A 60 7.06 -4.09 4.17
CA ARG A 60 5.90 -4.85 4.69
C ARG A 60 4.94 -3.96 5.49
N MET A 61 4.80 -2.71 5.06
CA MET A 61 3.85 -1.77 5.64
C MET A 61 2.43 -2.17 5.31
N SER A 62 1.51 -1.85 6.21
CA SER A 62 0.08 -1.80 5.89
C SER A 62 -0.20 -0.71 4.86
N THR A 63 -1.40 -0.72 4.27
CA THR A 63 -1.80 0.33 3.33
C THR A 63 -1.93 1.69 4.00
N ASP A 64 -2.26 1.71 5.29
CA ASP A 64 -2.43 2.94 6.07
C ASP A 64 -1.06 3.52 6.44
N GLU A 65 -0.15 2.69 6.94
CA GLU A 65 1.24 3.08 7.22
C GLU A 65 1.92 3.62 5.95
N ALA A 66 1.73 2.93 4.82
CA ALA A 66 2.27 3.37 3.55
C ALA A 66 1.67 4.71 3.08
N ALA A 67 0.39 4.99 3.38
CA ALA A 67 -0.24 6.26 3.04
C ALA A 67 0.34 7.43 3.85
N ASP A 68 0.50 7.25 5.16
CA ASP A 68 1.06 8.29 6.04
C ASP A 68 2.53 8.60 5.68
N GLU A 69 3.34 7.57 5.44
CA GLU A 69 4.73 7.75 5.01
C GLU A 69 4.81 8.34 3.60
N PHE A 70 3.93 7.94 2.69
CA PHE A 70 3.90 8.51 1.35
C PHE A 70 3.49 9.99 1.37
N CYS A 71 2.53 10.40 2.20
CA CYS A 71 2.22 11.82 2.44
C CYS A 71 3.46 12.58 2.91
N THR A 72 4.17 12.05 3.90
CA THR A 72 5.39 12.67 4.45
C THR A 72 6.46 12.85 3.37
N ILE A 73 6.69 11.84 2.52
CA ILE A 73 7.65 11.94 1.42
C ILE A 73 7.18 12.98 0.39
N ILE A 74 5.89 12.97 0.04
CA ILE A 74 5.36 13.92 -0.94
C ILE A 74 5.53 15.37 -0.45
N GLU A 75 5.22 15.66 0.80
CA GLU A 75 5.34 17.01 1.37
C GLU A 75 6.80 17.52 1.48
N ASN A 76 7.76 16.61 1.69
CA ASN A 76 9.15 17.00 1.91
C ASN A 76 10.02 16.96 0.65
N VAL A 77 9.60 16.22 -0.39
CA VAL A 77 10.40 15.99 -1.61
C VAL A 77 9.82 16.70 -2.83
N PHE A 78 8.49 16.89 -2.90
CA PHE A 78 7.80 17.46 -4.05
C PHE A 78 7.09 18.77 -3.70
#